data_AF-A0A257JCB7-F1
#
_entry.id   AF-A0A257JCB7-F1
#
_cell.length_a   1.000
_cell.length_b   1.000
_cell.length_c   1.000
_cell.angle_alpha   90.00
_cell.angle_beta   90.00
_cell.angle_gamma   90.00
#
_symmetry.space_group_name_H-M   'P 1'
#
loop_
_entity.id
_entity.type
_entity.pdbx_description
1 polymer ?
#
loop_
_entity_poly.entity_id
_entity_poly.type
_entity_poly.pdbx_seq_one_letter_code
_entity_poly.pdbx_strand_id
1 'polypeptide(L)'
;HDARGLSDAEMADFARWTNLSETTFLLPPDDAGADYKVRIFTPAQELPFAGHPTLGSCHAWLAAGGVPRDPGVVVQQCGVGRVRVRREGERANQRLAFAAPALRRTGTVEPTLRAQAVASLGLRDEQVLRLEWIDNGPGWMAALLADAATVLALKPDFAAMRGLKLGVVGPHPTGSECQFEVRAFVPGLGVPEDPVTGSLNAG
;
A
#
# COMPACT_ATOMS: atom_id res chain seq x y z
N HIS A 1 23.29 2.42 5.55
CA HIS A 1 21.88 2.01 5.67
C HIS A 1 21.43 2.16 7.13
N ASP A 2 21.79 3.28 7.75
CA ASP A 2 21.68 3.43 9.20
C ASP A 2 21.43 4.90 9.52
N ALA A 3 20.25 5.18 10.06
CA ALA A 3 19.79 6.51 10.39
C ALA A 3 20.10 6.91 11.84
N ARG A 4 20.98 6.17 12.53
CA ARG A 4 21.53 6.60 13.82
C ARG A 4 22.09 8.02 13.70
N GLY A 5 21.71 8.87 14.62
CA GLY A 5 22.16 10.27 14.66
C GLY A 5 21.26 11.26 13.92
N LEU A 6 20.25 10.80 13.18
CA LEU A 6 19.20 11.68 12.68
C LEU A 6 18.12 11.89 13.75
N SER A 7 17.77 13.14 13.98
CA SER A 7 16.60 13.54 14.75
C SER A 7 15.30 13.34 13.95
N ASP A 8 14.17 13.34 14.65
CA ASP A 8 12.84 13.26 14.04
C ASP A 8 12.59 14.39 13.03
N ALA A 9 13.08 15.59 13.35
CA ALA A 9 12.98 16.75 12.47
C ALA A 9 13.76 16.54 11.16
N GLU A 10 15.00 16.04 11.26
CA GLU A 10 15.84 15.74 10.09
C GLU A 10 15.23 14.63 9.22
N MET A 11 14.70 13.56 9.83
CA MET A 11 14.01 12.51 9.08
C MET A 11 12.79 13.08 8.32
N ALA A 12 12.02 13.95 8.96
CA ALA A 12 10.88 14.62 8.32
C ALA A 12 11.32 15.61 7.22
N ASP A 13 12.43 16.33 7.40
CA ASP A 13 13.01 17.20 6.38
C ASP A 13 13.46 16.41 5.15
N PHE A 14 14.12 15.26 5.35
CA PHE A 14 14.47 14.35 4.25
C PHE A 14 13.22 13.83 3.54
N ALA A 15 12.19 13.41 4.26
CA ALA A 15 10.95 12.94 3.65
C ALA A 15 10.23 14.03 2.83
N ARG A 16 10.27 15.29 3.30
CA ARG A 16 9.80 16.45 2.51
C ARG A 16 10.65 16.68 1.27
N TRP A 17 11.97 16.60 1.41
CA TRP A 17 12.91 16.90 0.35
C TRP A 17 12.88 15.85 -0.78
N THR A 18 12.77 14.55 -0.45
CA THR A 18 12.65 13.49 -1.46
C THR A 18 11.33 13.56 -2.22
N ASN A 19 10.27 14.09 -1.57
CA ASN A 19 8.94 14.25 -2.14
C ASN A 19 8.37 12.95 -2.76
N LEU A 20 8.76 11.81 -2.19
CA LEU A 20 8.15 10.52 -2.46
C LEU A 20 6.91 10.35 -1.58
N SER A 21 6.05 9.39 -1.92
CA SER A 21 4.90 9.05 -1.08
C SER A 21 5.34 8.68 0.35
N GLU A 22 6.45 7.96 0.47
CA GLU A 22 7.12 7.63 1.73
C GLU A 22 8.64 7.58 1.59
N THR A 23 9.34 7.95 2.66
CA THR A 23 10.77 7.74 2.89
C THR A 23 10.96 6.90 4.15
N THR A 24 11.83 5.88 4.08
CA THR A 24 12.11 5.00 5.21
C THR A 24 13.51 5.17 5.76
N PHE A 25 13.63 5.01 7.08
CA PHE A 25 14.89 5.12 7.81
C PHE A 25 15.14 3.84 8.57
N LEU A 26 16.17 3.10 8.15
CA LEU A 26 16.62 1.88 8.81
C LEU A 26 17.45 2.21 10.05
N LEU A 27 17.16 1.54 11.15
CA LEU A 27 17.76 1.73 12.47
C LEU A 27 18.07 0.36 13.09
N PRO A 28 19.02 0.28 14.03
CA PRO A 28 19.12 -0.86 14.92
C PRO A 28 17.79 -1.07 15.67
N PRO A 29 17.35 -2.32 15.87
CA PRO A 29 16.13 -2.58 16.61
C PRO A 29 16.34 -2.32 18.10
N ASP A 30 15.32 -1.75 18.74
CA ASP A 30 15.26 -1.67 20.21
C ASP A 30 14.75 -3.00 20.80
N ASP A 31 14.03 -3.76 19.98
CA ASP A 31 13.48 -5.06 20.33
C ASP A 31 14.44 -6.19 19.90
N ALA A 32 14.94 -6.96 20.88
CA ALA A 32 15.83 -8.09 20.65
C ALA A 32 15.25 -9.21 19.75
N GLY A 33 13.93 -9.25 19.56
CA GLY A 33 13.26 -10.17 18.65
C GLY A 33 13.14 -9.68 17.21
N ALA A 34 13.60 -8.46 16.89
CA ALA A 34 13.63 -7.92 15.54
C ALA A 34 15.05 -8.01 14.94
N ASP A 35 15.11 -8.05 13.62
CA ASP A 35 16.34 -8.00 12.82
C ASP A 35 16.76 -6.56 12.55
N TYR A 36 15.79 -5.67 12.31
CA TYR A 36 16.00 -4.24 12.15
C TYR A 36 14.76 -3.44 12.53
N LYS A 37 14.93 -2.14 12.74
CA LYS A 37 13.84 -1.17 12.92
C LYS A 37 13.74 -0.28 11.70
N VAL A 38 12.52 0.08 11.34
CA VAL A 38 12.24 1.09 10.33
C VAL A 38 11.31 2.15 10.89
N ARG A 39 11.60 3.41 10.55
CA ARG A 39 10.65 4.52 10.66
C ARG A 39 10.22 4.95 9.26
N ILE A 40 8.95 5.31 9.10
CA ILE A 40 8.33 5.55 7.79
C ILE A 40 7.71 6.94 7.82
N PHE A 41 8.15 7.83 6.94
CA PHE A 41 7.67 9.20 6.87
C PHE A 41 7.05 9.48 5.52
N THR A 42 5.89 10.12 5.50
CA THR A 42 5.44 10.90 4.33
C THR A 42 6.06 12.30 4.40
N PRO A 43 5.91 13.14 3.37
CA PRO A 43 6.29 14.55 3.46
C PRO A 43 5.58 15.30 4.61
N ALA A 44 4.42 14.82 5.07
CA ALA A 44 3.60 15.49 6.07
C ALA A 44 3.81 14.97 7.50
N GLN A 45 4.01 13.66 7.68
CA GLN A 45 4.04 13.04 9.01
C GLN A 45 4.69 11.65 9.01
N GLU A 46 5.05 11.17 10.20
CA GLU A 46 5.41 9.77 10.40
C GLU A 46 4.18 8.85 10.35
N LEU A 47 4.32 7.69 9.72
CA LEU A 47 3.34 6.62 9.71
C LEU A 47 3.79 5.46 10.61
N PRO A 48 2.90 4.89 11.43
CA PRO A 48 3.25 3.74 12.27
C PRO A 48 3.50 2.48 11.43
N PHE A 49 2.95 2.41 10.22
CA PHE A 49 3.09 1.29 9.29
C PHE A 49 2.71 1.70 7.87
N ALA A 50 3.38 1.11 6.87
CA ALA A 50 2.96 1.12 5.48
C ALA A 50 3.47 -0.15 4.77
N GLY A 51 2.70 -0.65 3.80
CA GLY A 51 2.96 -1.94 3.16
C GLY A 51 4.17 -1.94 2.22
N HIS A 52 4.11 -1.15 1.15
CA HIS A 52 5.21 -1.05 0.19
C HIS A 52 6.55 -0.55 0.80
N PRO A 53 6.59 0.35 1.80
CA PRO A 53 7.84 0.75 2.41
C PRO A 53 8.38 -0.35 3.33
N THR A 54 7.54 -1.24 3.87
CA THR A 54 7.98 -2.45 4.60
C THR A 54 8.73 -3.42 3.67
N LEU A 55 8.16 -3.74 2.50
CA LEU A 55 8.83 -4.64 1.55
C LEU A 55 10.10 -4.02 0.97
N GLY A 56 10.05 -2.74 0.58
CA GLY A 56 11.20 -2.00 0.07
C GLY A 56 12.33 -1.90 1.11
N SER A 57 12.00 -1.61 2.38
CA SER A 57 12.97 -1.54 3.47
C SER A 57 13.59 -2.90 3.78
N CYS A 58 12.79 -3.97 3.77
CA CYS A 58 13.28 -5.33 3.95
C CYS A 58 14.26 -5.72 2.84
N HIS A 59 13.91 -5.43 1.59
CA HIS A 59 14.79 -5.65 0.45
C HIS A 59 16.09 -4.85 0.58
N ALA A 60 16.01 -3.55 0.88
CA ALA A 60 17.17 -2.68 1.03
C ALA A 60 18.09 -3.12 2.18
N TRP A 61 17.53 -3.52 3.32
CA TRP A 61 18.29 -4.02 4.46
C TRP A 61 19.06 -5.29 4.11
N LEU A 62 18.40 -6.26 3.47
CA LEU A 62 19.04 -7.48 2.99
C LEU A 62 20.12 -7.19 1.95
N ALA A 63 19.83 -6.33 0.97
CA ALA A 63 20.77 -5.95 -0.08
C ALA A 63 22.04 -5.31 0.50
N ALA A 64 21.89 -4.50 1.55
CA ALA A 64 22.97 -3.83 2.26
C ALA A 64 23.79 -4.74 3.21
N GLY A 65 23.50 -6.04 3.23
CA GLY A 65 24.25 -7.04 4.01
C GLY A 65 23.58 -7.44 5.32
N GLY A 66 22.33 -7.03 5.56
CA GLY A 66 21.54 -7.50 6.68
C GLY A 66 21.42 -9.02 6.69
N VAL A 67 21.70 -9.64 7.83
CA VAL A 67 21.61 -11.09 8.03
C VAL A 67 20.48 -11.36 9.01
N PRO A 68 19.34 -11.93 8.56
CA PRO A 68 18.23 -12.22 9.46
C PRO A 68 18.60 -13.36 10.42
N ARG A 69 18.01 -13.34 11.61
CA ARG A 69 18.16 -14.43 12.59
C ARG A 69 17.60 -15.75 12.06
N ASP A 70 16.52 -15.67 11.28
CA ASP A 70 15.90 -16.79 10.58
C ASP A 70 16.09 -16.62 9.06
N PRO A 71 16.72 -17.57 8.35
CA PRO A 71 16.92 -17.46 6.90
C PRO A 71 15.64 -17.28 6.07
N GLY A 72 14.50 -17.78 6.56
CA GLY A 72 13.21 -17.76 5.87
C GLY A 72 12.29 -16.61 6.30
N VAL A 73 12.63 -15.88 7.35
CA VAL A 73 11.79 -14.79 7.89
C VAL A 73 12.66 -13.63 8.36
N VAL A 74 12.34 -12.43 7.89
CA VAL A 74 12.89 -11.18 8.42
C VAL A 74 11.86 -10.53 9.33
N VAL A 75 12.25 -10.16 10.53
CA VAL A 75 11.40 -9.49 11.53
C VAL A 75 11.74 -8.00 11.56
N GLN A 76 10.87 -7.19 10.97
CA GLN A 76 10.95 -5.73 11.00
C GLN A 76 10.24 -5.19 12.25
N GLN A 77 10.89 -4.28 12.98
CA GLN A 77 10.25 -3.45 14.00
C GLN A 77 9.79 -2.11 13.38
N CYS A 78 8.56 -1.70 13.60
CA CYS A 78 8.04 -0.37 13.25
C CYS A 78 7.00 0.11 14.28
N GLY A 79 6.27 1.20 14.00
CA GLY A 79 5.33 1.81 14.94
C GLY A 79 4.15 0.93 15.36
N VAL A 80 3.87 -0.16 14.62
CA VAL A 80 2.87 -1.18 14.99
C VAL A 80 3.48 -2.41 15.70
N GLY A 81 4.77 -2.38 16.02
CA GLY A 81 5.49 -3.50 16.64
C GLY A 81 6.25 -4.35 15.61
N ARG A 82 6.19 -5.68 15.75
CA ARG A 82 6.91 -6.62 14.89
C ARG A 82 6.08 -7.02 13.67
N VAL A 83 6.64 -6.83 12.49
CA VAL A 83 6.09 -7.32 11.22
C VAL A 83 7.00 -8.43 10.68
N ARG A 84 6.44 -9.62 10.50
CA ARG A 84 7.15 -10.79 9.95
C ARG A 84 7.04 -10.76 8.43
N VAL A 85 8.18 -10.60 7.76
CA VAL A 85 8.30 -10.66 6.31
C VAL A 85 8.89 -12.02 5.93
N ARG A 86 8.07 -12.88 5.34
CA ARG A 86 8.50 -14.15 4.78
C ARG A 86 9.38 -13.90 3.56
N ARG A 87 10.46 -14.67 3.47
CA ARG A 87 11.45 -14.63 2.41
C ARG A 87 11.48 -15.98 1.71
N GLU A 88 11.30 -15.97 0.40
CA GLU A 88 11.38 -17.16 -0.46
C GLU A 88 12.33 -16.92 -1.62
N GLY A 89 13.08 -17.95 -2.01
CA GLY A 89 14.03 -17.90 -3.12
C GLY A 89 15.37 -17.25 -2.77
N GLU A 90 16.27 -17.26 -3.76
CA GLU A 90 17.62 -16.68 -3.68
C GLU A 90 17.61 -15.20 -4.08
N ARG A 91 18.71 -14.47 -3.81
CA ARG A 91 18.78 -13.00 -4.01
C ARG A 91 18.25 -12.51 -5.37
N ALA A 92 18.51 -13.24 -6.47
CA ALA A 92 18.12 -12.83 -7.81
C ALA A 92 16.60 -12.94 -8.08
N ASN A 93 15.89 -13.87 -7.41
CA ASN A 93 14.46 -14.13 -7.62
C ASN A 93 13.68 -14.08 -6.28
N GLN A 94 14.18 -13.27 -5.35
CA GLN A 94 13.66 -13.25 -3.99
C GLN A 94 12.23 -12.70 -3.96
N ARG A 95 11.32 -13.46 -3.34
CA ARG A 95 9.98 -13.00 -3.00
C ARG A 95 9.93 -12.63 -1.53
N LEU A 96 9.39 -11.44 -1.26
CA LEU A 96 9.12 -10.94 0.08
C LEU A 96 7.61 -10.77 0.23
N ALA A 97 7.05 -11.30 1.31
CA ALA A 97 5.63 -11.20 1.59
C ALA A 97 5.39 -11.08 3.10
N PHE A 98 4.39 -10.32 3.50
CA PHE A 98 3.93 -10.27 4.89
C PHE A 98 2.41 -10.44 4.92
N ALA A 99 1.87 -10.87 6.05
CA ALA A 99 0.43 -11.00 6.23
C ALA A 99 -0.19 -9.61 6.40
N ALA A 100 -1.14 -9.26 5.53
CA ALA A 100 -1.89 -8.03 5.69
C ALA A 100 -2.76 -8.07 6.96
N PRO A 101 -3.08 -6.90 7.56
CA PRO A 101 -4.05 -6.84 8.64
C PRO A 101 -5.41 -7.39 8.21
N ALA A 102 -6.14 -7.98 9.16
CA ALA A 102 -7.51 -8.40 8.91
C ALA A 102 -8.41 -7.22 8.50
N LEU A 103 -9.41 -7.49 7.66
CA LEU A 103 -10.41 -6.49 7.29
C LEU A 103 -11.17 -6.02 8.54
N ARG A 104 -11.26 -4.71 8.70
CA ARG A 104 -12.03 -4.00 9.71
C ARG A 104 -13.47 -3.74 9.25
N ARG A 105 -13.68 -3.59 7.95
CA ARG A 105 -15.01 -3.39 7.35
C ARG A 105 -15.10 -4.14 6.03
N THR A 106 -16.21 -4.86 5.86
CA THR A 106 -16.48 -5.72 4.71
C THR A 106 -17.92 -5.61 4.24
N GLY A 107 -18.18 -6.03 3.00
CA GLY A 107 -19.53 -6.17 2.45
C GLY A 107 -20.01 -4.94 1.68
N THR A 108 -21.30 -4.93 1.35
CA THR A 108 -21.89 -3.95 0.43
C THR A 108 -21.69 -2.51 0.88
N VAL A 109 -21.27 -1.65 -0.05
CA VAL A 109 -21.22 -0.20 0.16
C VAL A 109 -22.62 0.40 0.17
N GLU A 110 -22.88 1.34 1.08
CA GLU A 110 -24.15 2.01 1.23
C GLU A 110 -24.62 2.67 -0.08
N PRO A 111 -25.93 2.69 -0.42
CA PRO A 111 -26.42 3.16 -1.72
C PRO A 111 -25.97 4.58 -2.09
N THR A 112 -25.90 5.48 -1.10
CA THR A 112 -25.45 6.86 -1.31
C THR A 112 -23.97 6.93 -1.67
N LEU A 113 -23.12 6.16 -0.99
CA LEU A 113 -21.68 6.08 -1.29
C LEU A 113 -21.42 5.35 -2.60
N ARG A 114 -22.20 4.32 -2.92
CA ARG A 114 -22.15 3.64 -4.22
C ARG A 114 -22.48 4.59 -5.36
N ALA A 115 -23.58 5.34 -5.25
CA ALA A 115 -23.97 6.32 -6.26
C ALA A 115 -22.88 7.39 -6.47
N GLN A 116 -22.27 7.87 -5.38
CA GLN A 116 -21.16 8.82 -5.45
C GLN A 116 -19.93 8.20 -6.13
N ALA A 117 -19.52 6.99 -5.73
CA ALA A 117 -18.37 6.29 -6.32
C ALA A 117 -18.55 6.07 -7.82
N VAL A 118 -19.69 5.50 -8.24
CA VAL A 118 -20.03 5.25 -9.65
C VAL A 118 -20.01 6.54 -10.47
N ALA A 119 -20.69 7.59 -9.98
CA ALA A 119 -20.74 8.88 -10.67
C ALA A 119 -19.35 9.51 -10.79
N SER A 120 -18.53 9.42 -9.74
CA SER A 120 -17.17 9.96 -9.75
C SER A 120 -16.22 9.22 -10.70
N LEU A 121 -16.51 7.97 -11.05
CA LEU A 121 -15.77 7.22 -12.06
C LEU A 121 -16.25 7.52 -13.50
N GLY A 122 -17.32 8.29 -13.67
CA GLY A 122 -17.96 8.53 -14.97
C GLY A 122 -18.62 7.27 -15.56
N LEU A 123 -19.01 6.32 -14.71
CA LEU A 123 -19.62 5.05 -15.09
C LEU A 123 -21.14 5.08 -14.89
N ARG A 124 -21.84 4.17 -15.58
CA ARG A 124 -23.20 3.77 -15.23
C ARG A 124 -23.15 2.68 -14.15
N ASP A 125 -24.22 2.59 -13.36
CA ASP A 125 -24.30 1.67 -12.23
C ASP A 125 -24.11 0.20 -12.64
N GLU A 126 -24.63 -0.17 -13.81
CA GLU A 126 -24.56 -1.53 -14.36
C GLU A 126 -23.16 -1.92 -14.84
N GLN A 127 -22.26 -0.94 -15.02
CA GLN A 127 -20.86 -1.19 -15.37
C GLN A 127 -20.03 -1.61 -14.15
N VAL A 128 -20.54 -1.40 -12.93
CA VAL A 128 -19.89 -1.80 -11.68
C VAL A 128 -20.50 -3.12 -11.22
N LEU A 129 -19.80 -4.22 -11.52
CA LEU A 129 -20.24 -5.59 -11.24
C LEU A 129 -20.36 -5.85 -9.73
N ARG A 130 -19.46 -5.26 -8.95
CA ARG A 130 -19.45 -5.35 -7.49
C ARG A 130 -18.80 -4.10 -6.91
N LEU A 131 -19.32 -3.61 -5.78
CA LEU A 131 -18.68 -2.55 -5.00
C LEU A 131 -18.80 -2.89 -3.52
N GLU A 132 -17.67 -3.12 -2.87
CA GLU A 132 -17.63 -3.54 -1.47
C GLU A 132 -16.58 -2.79 -0.66
N TRP A 133 -16.84 -2.72 0.65
CA TRP A 133 -15.84 -2.40 1.64
C TRP A 133 -14.80 -3.52 1.70
N ILE A 134 -13.53 -3.14 1.60
CA ILE A 134 -12.36 -4.02 1.73
C ILE A 134 -11.32 -3.36 2.65
N ASP A 135 -11.81 -2.76 3.72
CA ASP A 135 -11.01 -1.89 4.56
C ASP A 135 -10.19 -2.68 5.58
N ASN A 136 -8.86 -2.62 5.49
CA ASN A 136 -7.91 -3.15 6.48
C ASN A 136 -7.25 -2.05 7.34
N GLY A 137 -7.79 -0.83 7.34
CA GLY A 137 -7.26 0.31 8.08
C GLY A 137 -7.58 1.66 7.43
N PRO A 138 -7.26 1.87 6.13
CA PRO A 138 -7.41 3.18 5.50
C PRO A 138 -8.84 3.61 5.17
N GLY A 139 -9.80 2.70 5.05
CA GLY A 139 -11.17 2.96 4.61
C GLY A 139 -11.43 2.66 3.12
N TRP A 140 -10.79 1.63 2.57
CA TRP A 140 -10.92 1.28 1.14
C TRP A 140 -12.28 0.66 0.79
N MET A 141 -12.82 1.09 -0.35
CA MET A 141 -13.81 0.35 -1.13
C MET A 141 -13.18 -0.13 -2.44
N ALA A 142 -13.64 -1.25 -2.99
CA ALA A 142 -13.22 -1.75 -4.29
C ALA A 142 -14.39 -1.98 -5.23
N ALA A 143 -14.29 -1.42 -6.44
CA ALA A 143 -15.19 -1.67 -7.55
C ALA A 143 -14.59 -2.71 -8.51
N LEU A 144 -15.32 -3.80 -8.75
CA LEU A 144 -15.01 -4.75 -9.82
C LEU A 144 -15.70 -4.31 -11.12
N LEU A 145 -14.91 -4.12 -12.17
CA LEU A 145 -15.37 -3.82 -13.53
C LEU A 145 -15.22 -5.05 -14.43
N ALA A 146 -15.77 -4.95 -15.64
CA ALA A 146 -15.79 -6.05 -16.60
C ALA A 146 -14.39 -6.48 -17.06
N ASP A 147 -13.48 -5.53 -17.26
CA ASP A 147 -12.15 -5.80 -17.80
C ASP A 147 -11.13 -4.70 -17.45
N ALA A 148 -9.86 -5.05 -17.63
CA ALA A 148 -8.72 -4.16 -17.46
C ALA A 148 -8.76 -2.93 -18.38
N ALA A 149 -9.27 -3.07 -19.60
CA ALA A 149 -9.36 -1.96 -20.56
C ALA A 149 -10.27 -0.84 -20.03
N THR A 150 -11.38 -1.20 -19.39
CA THR A 150 -12.30 -0.26 -18.74
C THR A 150 -11.60 0.45 -17.58
N VAL A 151 -10.85 -0.29 -16.75
CA VAL A 151 -10.07 0.29 -15.64
C VAL A 151 -9.05 1.32 -16.14
N LEU A 152 -8.29 0.98 -17.18
CA LEU A 152 -7.29 1.86 -17.80
C LEU A 152 -7.92 3.12 -18.41
N ALA A 153 -9.13 3.01 -18.95
CA ALA A 153 -9.83 4.12 -19.58
C ALA A 153 -10.44 5.14 -18.60
N LEU A 154 -10.51 4.83 -17.29
CA LEU A 154 -11.13 5.71 -16.30
C LEU A 154 -10.44 7.07 -16.21
N LYS A 155 -11.25 8.13 -16.14
CA LYS A 155 -10.85 9.50 -15.86
C LYS A 155 -11.69 10.02 -14.69
N PRO A 156 -11.33 9.70 -13.43
CA PRO A 156 -12.15 10.03 -12.28
C PRO A 156 -12.31 11.55 -12.08
N ASP A 157 -13.52 11.95 -11.68
CA ASP A 157 -13.79 13.28 -11.14
C ASP A 157 -13.44 13.29 -9.64
N PHE A 158 -12.21 13.71 -9.34
CA PHE A 158 -11.70 13.81 -7.98
C PHE A 158 -12.47 14.79 -7.09
N ALA A 159 -13.15 15.80 -7.66
CA ALA A 159 -14.00 16.69 -6.90
C ALA A 159 -15.30 16.01 -6.49
N ALA A 160 -15.92 15.24 -7.40
CA ALA A 160 -17.09 14.41 -7.10
C ALA A 160 -16.78 13.28 -6.10
N MET A 161 -15.54 12.77 -6.10
CA MET A 161 -15.10 11.78 -5.11
C MET A 161 -15.10 12.31 -3.67
N ARG A 162 -14.96 13.62 -3.40
CA ARG A 162 -15.06 14.22 -2.03
C ARG A 162 -14.32 13.47 -0.91
N GLY A 163 -13.20 12.80 -1.21
CA GLY A 163 -12.39 12.07 -0.23
C GLY A 163 -12.68 10.56 -0.10
N LEU A 164 -13.47 9.96 -0.99
CA LEU A 164 -13.56 8.50 -1.08
C LEU A 164 -12.17 7.89 -1.31
N LYS A 165 -11.96 6.69 -0.75
CA LYS A 165 -10.82 5.82 -1.07
C LYS A 165 -11.34 4.65 -1.89
N LEU A 166 -11.11 4.71 -3.19
CA LEU A 166 -11.73 3.80 -4.15
C LEU A 166 -10.65 3.09 -4.96
N GLY A 167 -10.56 1.78 -4.79
CA GLY A 167 -9.87 0.90 -5.71
C GLY A 167 -10.79 0.46 -6.83
N VAL A 168 -10.23 0.28 -8.02
CA VAL A 168 -10.96 -0.27 -9.16
C VAL A 168 -10.14 -1.39 -9.77
N VAL A 169 -10.78 -2.53 -9.99
CA VAL A 169 -10.15 -3.76 -10.47
C VAL A 169 -10.89 -4.32 -11.68
N GLY A 170 -10.15 -4.85 -12.63
CA GLY A 170 -10.71 -5.47 -13.84
C GLY A 170 -9.79 -6.56 -14.38
N PRO A 171 -10.32 -7.73 -14.77
CA PRO A 171 -9.49 -8.83 -15.26
C PRO A 171 -8.89 -8.51 -16.63
N HIS A 172 -7.65 -8.94 -16.85
CA HIS A 172 -7.06 -9.04 -18.18
C HIS A 172 -7.53 -10.32 -18.88
N PRO A 173 -7.46 -10.39 -20.22
CA PRO A 173 -7.76 -11.62 -20.96
C PRO A 173 -6.88 -12.81 -20.50
N THR A 174 -7.43 -14.03 -20.52
CA THR A 174 -6.69 -15.24 -20.20
C THR A 174 -5.41 -15.36 -21.04
N GLY A 175 -4.28 -15.64 -20.38
CA GLY A 175 -2.97 -15.74 -21.03
C GLY A 175 -2.17 -14.42 -21.07
N SER A 176 -2.74 -13.33 -20.55
CA SER A 176 -1.99 -12.08 -20.32
C SER A 176 -0.93 -12.26 -19.22
N GLU A 177 0.11 -11.41 -19.25
CA GLU A 177 1.18 -11.40 -18.23
C GLU A 177 0.61 -11.13 -16.82
N CYS A 178 -0.31 -10.17 -16.73
CA CYS A 178 -1.04 -9.82 -15.52
C CYS A 178 -2.45 -10.43 -15.57
N GLN A 179 -2.98 -10.83 -14.41
CA GLN A 179 -4.36 -11.34 -14.31
C GLN A 179 -5.39 -10.22 -14.14
N PHE A 180 -5.00 -9.12 -13.50
CA PHE A 180 -5.88 -7.99 -13.19
C PHE A 180 -5.14 -6.67 -13.38
N GLU A 181 -5.89 -5.66 -13.77
CA GLU A 181 -5.51 -4.26 -13.65
C GLU A 181 -6.12 -3.70 -12.38
N VAL A 182 -5.36 -2.91 -11.63
CA VAL A 182 -5.81 -2.27 -10.39
C VAL A 182 -5.38 -0.81 -10.37
N ARG A 183 -6.31 0.10 -10.09
CA ARG A 183 -6.03 1.53 -9.88
C ARG A 183 -6.61 1.98 -8.53
N ALA A 184 -5.91 2.90 -7.86
CA ALA A 184 -6.27 3.35 -6.52
C ALA A 184 -6.43 4.87 -6.48
N PHE A 185 -7.65 5.33 -6.22
CA PHE A 185 -7.99 6.75 -6.19
C PHE A 185 -8.21 7.22 -4.76
N VAL A 186 -7.45 8.25 -4.36
CA VAL A 186 -7.43 8.83 -3.02
C VAL A 186 -7.18 10.35 -3.09
N PRO A 187 -8.16 11.14 -3.58
CA PRO A 187 -7.99 12.58 -3.79
C PRO A 187 -7.69 13.39 -2.52
N GLY A 188 -7.92 12.82 -1.33
CA GLY A 188 -7.61 13.46 -0.05
C GLY A 188 -6.15 13.37 0.37
N LEU A 189 -5.32 12.55 -0.31
CA LEU A 189 -3.88 12.54 -0.16
C LEU A 189 -3.29 13.37 -1.31
N GLY A 190 -2.21 14.13 -1.08
CA GLY A 190 -1.65 15.07 -2.07
C GLY A 190 -1.29 14.47 -3.45
N VAL A 191 -1.41 13.15 -3.61
CA VAL A 191 -1.43 12.43 -4.87
C VAL A 191 -2.82 11.76 -5.04
N PRO A 192 -3.68 12.24 -5.96
CA PRO A 192 -5.04 11.71 -6.12
C PRO A 192 -5.14 10.26 -6.62
N GLU A 193 -4.08 9.75 -7.25
CA GLU A 193 -3.96 8.37 -7.70
C GLU A 193 -2.64 7.78 -7.21
N ASP A 194 -2.71 6.77 -6.36
CA ASP A 194 -1.53 6.10 -5.81
C ASP A 194 -1.04 5.01 -6.78
N PRO A 195 0.23 5.04 -7.23
CA PRO A 195 0.73 4.11 -8.23
C PRO A 195 0.74 2.65 -7.77
N VAL A 196 0.97 2.36 -6.48
CA VAL A 196 1.02 0.99 -5.96
C VAL A 196 0.50 0.93 -4.52
N THR A 197 -0.80 0.74 -4.36
CA THR A 197 -1.44 0.70 -3.04
C THR A 197 -1.47 -0.70 -2.44
N GLY A 198 -0.48 -1.03 -1.61
CA GLY A 198 -0.42 -2.33 -0.93
C GLY A 198 -1.63 -2.63 -0.02
N SER A 199 -2.17 -1.62 0.65
CA SER A 199 -3.38 -1.79 1.49
C SER A 199 -4.64 -2.09 0.70
N LEU A 200 -4.72 -1.62 -0.55
CA LEU A 200 -5.85 -1.92 -1.43
C LEU A 200 -5.75 -3.35 -1.95
N ASN A 201 -4.57 -3.75 -2.45
CA ASN A 201 -4.32 -5.11 -2.97
C ASN A 201 -4.50 -6.22 -1.92
N ALA A 202 -4.41 -5.86 -0.64
CA ALA A 202 -4.57 -6.77 0.47
C ALA A 202 -6.01 -7.00 0.93
N GLY A 203 -6.95 -6.14 0.51
CA GLY A 203 -8.35 -6.21 0.94
C GLY A 203 -9.22 -7.00 -0.03
#